data_AF-A0AAW1Y5S3-F1
#
_entry.id   AF-A0AAW1Y5S3-F1
#
_cell.length_a   1.000
_cell.length_b   1.000
_cell.length_c   1.000
_cell.angle_alpha   90.00
_cell.angle_beta   90.00
_cell.angle_gamma   90.00
#
_symmetry.space_group_name_H-M   'P 1'
#
loop_
_entity.id
_entity.type
_entity.pdbx_description
1 polymer ?
#
loop_
_entity_poly.entity_id
_entity_poly.type
_entity_poly.pdbx_seq_one_letter_code
_entity_poly.pdbx_strand_id
1 'polypeptide(L)'
;MAYPTSTLWCWSGDMITEDALPTYQSLINGLDGVTDETSSSPSPWAQWTRAWTAEENRHGDLLKTYIYLSGRVDMLMIEKTVQYLIGAGMDVGLENNPYLGFVYTSFQERATFISHGNTGRLAKASGDPVLARICGTIASDERRHEFAYSRIVEKLLEVDPTMAMVAIADMMRKKITMPAHLMYDGKDPKLFEHFAAVAQRLGLYTTNDYADILEFFIERWNLEKIEGLTGEGNCAQDFVCGLVPRIRRLQERADERARKMKRHGVKFSWIFNEEVVL
;
A
#
# COMPACT_ATOMS: atom_id res chain seq x y z
N MET A 1 10.89 17.95 -21.61
CA MET A 1 10.21 16.67 -21.93
C MET A 1 8.81 16.73 -21.33
N ALA A 2 7.76 16.60 -22.14
CA ALA A 2 6.38 16.78 -21.71
C ALA A 2 5.66 15.43 -21.64
N TYR A 3 5.70 14.78 -20.47
CA TYR A 3 4.81 13.67 -20.16
C TYR A 3 3.49 14.20 -19.61
N PRO A 4 2.35 13.50 -19.81
CA PRO A 4 1.04 13.99 -19.40
C PRO A 4 1.00 14.40 -17.92
N THR A 5 0.23 15.44 -17.59
CA THR A 5 0.02 15.91 -16.21
C THR A 5 -0.46 14.78 -15.27
N SER A 6 -1.15 13.78 -15.81
CA SER A 6 -1.61 12.60 -15.07
C SER A 6 -0.49 11.73 -14.51
N THR A 7 0.71 11.76 -15.09
CA THR A 7 1.83 10.93 -14.62
C THR A 7 2.42 11.52 -13.33
N LEU A 8 2.68 12.83 -13.29
CA LEU A 8 3.19 13.54 -12.10
C LEU A 8 2.23 13.51 -10.92
N TRP A 9 0.94 13.60 -11.23
CA TRP A 9 -0.11 13.52 -10.24
C TRP A 9 -0.08 12.19 -9.45
N CYS A 10 0.15 11.06 -10.12
CA CYS A 10 0.22 9.75 -9.45
C CYS A 10 1.43 9.68 -8.51
N TRP A 11 2.56 10.23 -8.96
CA TRP A 11 3.80 10.24 -8.18
C TRP A 11 3.68 11.08 -6.93
N SER A 12 2.88 12.15 -6.98
CA SER A 12 2.55 12.94 -5.80
C SER A 12 1.87 12.11 -4.72
N GLY A 13 0.90 11.26 -5.07
CA GLY A 13 0.22 10.42 -4.07
C GLY A 13 1.09 9.29 -3.53
N ASP A 14 1.90 8.65 -4.39
CA ASP A 14 2.91 7.67 -3.96
C ASP A 14 3.90 8.34 -2.98
N MET A 15 4.46 9.50 -3.37
CA MET A 15 5.40 10.26 -2.52
C MET A 15 4.78 10.69 -1.20
N ILE A 16 3.55 11.24 -1.20
CA ILE A 16 2.84 11.64 0.03
C ILE A 16 2.68 10.45 0.98
N THR A 17 2.44 9.26 0.43
CA THR A 17 2.36 8.03 1.21
C THR A 17 3.72 7.69 1.80
N GLU A 18 4.82 7.75 1.04
CA GLU A 18 6.17 7.51 1.58
C GLU A 18 6.56 8.51 2.69
N ASP A 19 6.25 9.79 2.51
CA ASP A 19 6.63 10.87 3.44
C ASP A 19 5.89 10.77 4.80
N ALA A 20 4.84 9.93 4.90
CA ALA A 20 4.12 9.64 6.14
C ALA A 20 4.76 8.52 6.99
N LEU A 21 6.00 8.13 6.68
CA LEU A 21 6.79 7.11 7.38
C LEU A 21 6.76 7.14 8.92
N PRO A 22 6.76 8.30 9.62
CA PRO A 22 6.66 8.30 11.08
C PRO A 22 5.43 7.53 11.60
N THR A 23 4.30 7.62 10.90
CA THR A 23 3.07 6.88 11.23
C THR A 23 3.27 5.37 11.10
N TYR A 24 4.05 4.91 10.13
CA TYR A 24 4.25 3.48 9.86
C TYR A 24 5.18 2.86 10.89
N GLN A 25 6.26 3.57 11.24
CA GLN A 25 7.12 3.14 12.34
C GLN A 25 6.36 3.11 13.68
N SER A 26 5.52 4.12 13.95
CA SER A 26 4.64 4.11 15.14
C SER A 26 3.66 2.94 15.13
N LEU A 27 3.10 2.57 13.97
CA LEU A 27 2.22 1.42 13.85
C LEU A 27 2.95 0.12 14.19
N ILE A 28 4.16 -0.12 13.64
CA ILE A 28 4.93 -1.34 13.94
C ILE A 28 5.34 -1.38 15.42
N ASN A 29 5.76 -0.24 15.98
CA ASN A 29 6.09 -0.14 17.41
C ASN A 29 4.86 -0.25 18.32
N GLY A 30 3.65 -0.14 17.78
CA GLY A 30 2.41 -0.40 18.49
C GLY A 30 2.01 -1.87 18.56
N LEU A 31 2.75 -2.77 17.91
CA LEU A 31 2.43 -4.20 17.88
C LEU A 31 3.06 -4.95 19.07
N ASP A 32 2.22 -5.65 19.82
CA ASP A 32 2.61 -6.41 21.01
C ASP A 32 3.69 -7.44 20.66
N GLY A 33 4.70 -7.54 21.53
CA GLY A 33 5.80 -8.52 21.42
C GLY A 33 6.90 -8.16 20.42
N VAL A 34 6.72 -7.11 19.60
CA VAL A 34 7.72 -6.66 18.61
C VAL A 34 8.11 -5.19 18.74
N THR A 35 7.50 -4.47 19.69
CA THR A 35 7.80 -3.06 20.03
C THR A 35 9.27 -2.80 20.34
N ASP A 36 9.78 -1.64 19.89
CA ASP A 36 11.04 -1.07 20.37
C ASP A 36 10.84 -0.27 21.67
N GLU A 37 11.03 -0.94 22.80
CA GLU A 37 10.82 -0.38 24.15
C GLU A 37 11.70 0.83 24.50
N THR A 38 12.85 1.00 23.84
CA THR A 38 13.85 2.02 24.24
C THR A 38 14.34 2.87 23.06
N SER A 39 13.68 2.77 21.90
CA SER A 39 14.14 3.35 20.62
C SER A 39 15.55 2.91 20.19
N SER A 40 16.06 1.87 20.83
CA SER A 40 17.43 1.36 20.73
C SER A 40 17.54 -0.07 21.25
N SER A 41 16.40 -0.75 21.44
CA SER A 41 16.35 -2.10 21.98
C SER A 41 17.20 -3.03 21.10
N PRO A 42 17.98 -3.93 21.70
CA PRO A 42 18.78 -4.91 20.96
C PRO A 42 17.92 -6.07 20.42
N SER A 43 16.60 -6.08 20.65
CA SER A 43 15.74 -7.14 20.11
C SER A 43 15.83 -7.18 18.57
N PRO A 44 15.81 -8.37 17.95
CA PRO A 44 15.81 -8.47 16.49
C PRO A 44 14.63 -7.74 15.83
N TRP A 45 13.47 -7.72 16.50
CA TRP A 45 12.28 -7.00 16.05
C TRP A 45 12.52 -5.48 16.00
N ALA A 46 13.06 -4.92 17.08
CA ALA A 46 13.36 -3.50 17.14
C ALA A 46 14.48 -3.12 16.14
N GLN A 47 15.48 -3.97 15.98
CA GLN A 47 16.52 -3.79 14.95
C GLN A 47 15.92 -3.80 13.54
N TRP A 48 15.02 -4.75 13.23
CA TRP A 48 14.30 -4.78 11.96
C TRP A 48 13.49 -3.50 11.76
N THR A 49 12.63 -3.12 12.70
CA THR A 49 11.79 -1.92 12.59
C THR A 49 12.62 -0.67 12.31
N ARG A 50 13.73 -0.46 13.03
CA ARG A 50 14.62 0.69 12.79
C ARG A 50 15.34 0.60 11.44
N ALA A 51 15.82 -0.58 11.05
CA ALA A 51 16.53 -0.77 9.77
C ALA A 51 15.59 -0.62 8.57
N TRP A 52 14.40 -1.23 8.61
CA TRP A 52 13.32 -1.05 7.63
C TRP A 52 12.98 0.44 7.51
N THR A 53 12.70 1.13 8.63
CA THR A 53 12.39 2.57 8.62
C THR A 53 13.53 3.39 7.98
N ALA A 54 14.80 3.04 8.24
CA ALA A 54 15.94 3.72 7.62
C ALA A 54 16.03 3.46 6.11
N GLU A 55 15.62 2.27 5.64
CA GLU A 55 15.52 1.98 4.21
C GLU A 55 14.38 2.78 3.56
N GLU A 56 13.19 2.77 4.16
CA GLU A 56 11.97 3.47 3.72
C GLU A 56 12.16 4.98 3.60
N ASN A 57 12.89 5.60 4.54
CA ASN A 57 13.10 7.05 4.54
C ASN A 57 13.67 7.55 3.21
N ARG A 58 14.48 6.73 2.54
CA ARG A 58 15.10 7.08 1.26
C ARG A 58 14.09 7.15 0.12
N HIS A 59 12.94 6.47 0.21
CA HIS A 59 11.92 6.48 -0.83
C HIS A 59 11.24 7.85 -0.91
N GLY A 60 10.75 8.35 0.23
CA GLY A 60 10.19 9.69 0.38
C GLY A 60 11.18 10.77 -0.04
N ASP A 61 12.41 10.74 0.49
CA ASP A 61 13.47 11.71 0.16
C ASP A 61 13.74 11.79 -1.36
N LEU A 62 13.87 10.64 -2.02
CA LEU A 62 14.18 10.56 -3.44
C LEU A 62 13.02 11.05 -4.30
N LEU A 63 11.79 10.60 -4.01
CA LEU A 63 10.59 11.01 -4.76
C LEU A 63 10.31 12.50 -4.55
N LYS A 64 10.40 13.00 -3.33
CA LYS A 64 10.19 14.41 -2.98
C LYS A 64 11.17 15.32 -3.69
N THR A 65 12.45 14.97 -3.67
CA THR A 65 13.51 15.71 -4.38
C THR A 65 13.25 15.72 -5.89
N TYR A 66 12.89 14.57 -6.46
CA TYR A 66 12.56 14.47 -7.88
C TYR A 66 11.37 15.36 -8.26
N ILE A 67 10.24 15.28 -7.53
CA ILE A 67 9.06 16.10 -7.88
C ILE A 67 9.28 17.59 -7.63
N TYR A 68 10.06 17.96 -6.61
CA TYR A 68 10.48 19.34 -6.37
C TYR A 68 11.26 19.90 -7.56
N LEU A 69 12.31 19.19 -7.98
CA LEU A 69 13.16 19.60 -9.12
C LEU A 69 12.44 19.53 -10.46
N SER A 70 11.36 18.75 -10.57
CA SER A 70 10.55 18.70 -11.78
C SER A 70 9.93 20.06 -12.13
N GLY A 71 9.60 20.87 -11.11
CA GLY A 71 8.89 22.14 -11.28
C GLY A 71 7.46 21.99 -11.81
N ARG A 72 6.86 20.81 -11.71
CA ARG A 72 5.55 20.49 -12.31
C ARG A 72 4.43 20.23 -11.30
N VAL A 73 4.71 20.34 -10.01
CA VAL A 73 3.75 20.18 -8.91
C VAL A 73 3.79 21.40 -7.98
N ASP A 74 2.68 21.65 -7.30
CA ASP A 74 2.57 22.66 -6.25
C ASP A 74 3.08 22.09 -4.93
N MET A 75 4.37 22.27 -4.67
CA MET A 75 5.04 21.72 -3.48
C MET A 75 4.43 22.22 -2.16
N LEU A 76 3.87 23.44 -2.14
CA LEU A 76 3.17 23.95 -0.95
C LEU A 76 1.94 23.08 -0.63
N MET A 77 1.17 22.72 -1.65
CA MET A 77 -0.02 21.87 -1.47
C MET A 77 0.37 20.43 -1.13
N ILE A 78 1.45 19.90 -1.70
CA ILE A 78 2.01 18.59 -1.35
C ILE A 78 2.43 18.55 0.12
N GLU A 79 3.26 19.47 0.57
CA GLU A 79 3.78 19.53 1.95
C GLU A 79 2.65 19.71 2.97
N LYS A 80 1.65 20.52 2.63
CA LYS A 80 0.44 20.67 3.45
C LYS A 80 -0.35 19.36 3.55
N THR A 81 -0.42 18.59 2.46
CA THR A 81 -1.09 17.28 2.44
C THR A 81 -0.35 16.28 3.32
N VAL A 82 0.99 16.22 3.24
CA VAL A 82 1.83 15.39 4.11
C VAL A 82 1.62 15.77 5.58
N GLN A 83 1.62 17.06 5.89
CA GLN A 83 1.40 17.53 7.26
C GLN A 83 0.03 17.10 7.81
N TYR A 84 -1.04 17.20 7.01
CA TYR A 84 -2.35 16.69 7.40
C TYR A 84 -2.35 15.18 7.58
N LEU A 85 -1.72 14.44 6.66
CA LEU A 85 -1.71 12.98 6.70
C LEU A 85 -0.98 12.46 7.95
N ILE A 86 0.22 12.96 8.25
CA ILE A 86 0.96 12.61 9.48
C ILE A 86 0.15 13.00 10.72
N GLY A 87 -0.45 14.19 10.72
CA GLY A 87 -1.27 14.66 11.84
C GLY A 87 -2.56 13.84 12.06
N ALA A 88 -3.13 13.28 10.99
CA ALA A 88 -4.28 12.39 11.05
C ALA A 88 -3.89 10.96 11.48
N GLY A 89 -2.67 10.53 11.16
CA GLY A 89 -2.22 9.16 11.36
C GLY A 89 -2.98 8.18 10.46
N MET A 90 -3.10 6.94 10.91
CA MET A 90 -3.93 5.92 10.26
C MET A 90 -4.50 4.94 11.28
N ASP A 91 -5.71 4.46 11.02
CA ASP A 91 -6.29 3.31 11.71
C ASP A 91 -6.62 2.23 10.67
N VAL A 92 -5.97 1.09 10.81
CA VAL A 92 -6.14 -0.07 9.92
C VAL A 92 -6.61 -1.31 10.67
N GLY A 93 -7.09 -1.14 11.92
CA GLY A 93 -7.76 -2.19 12.68
C GLY A 93 -6.87 -3.35 13.13
N LEU A 94 -5.61 -3.06 13.47
CA LEU A 94 -4.63 -4.09 13.88
C LEU A 94 -4.73 -4.49 15.35
N GLU A 95 -5.39 -3.71 16.20
CA GLU A 95 -5.63 -4.06 17.61
C GLU A 95 -4.33 -4.42 18.37
N ASN A 96 -3.23 -3.74 18.06
CA ASN A 96 -1.88 -4.04 18.58
C ASN A 96 -1.39 -5.48 18.31
N ASN A 97 -2.09 -6.25 17.47
CA ASN A 97 -1.85 -7.66 17.27
C ASN A 97 -0.79 -7.89 16.17
N PRO A 98 0.36 -8.53 16.48
CA PRO A 98 1.40 -8.78 15.49
C PRO A 98 0.97 -9.71 14.35
N TYR A 99 0.01 -10.62 14.56
CA TYR A 99 -0.51 -11.47 13.49
C TYR A 99 -1.24 -10.62 12.43
N LEU A 100 -2.12 -9.71 12.87
CA LEU A 100 -2.81 -8.78 11.98
C LEU A 100 -1.82 -7.83 11.32
N GLY A 101 -0.86 -7.31 12.10
CA GLY A 101 0.17 -6.40 11.61
C GLY A 101 1.04 -6.99 10.52
N PHE A 102 1.57 -8.20 10.70
CA PHE A 102 2.45 -8.82 9.69
C PHE A 102 1.70 -9.32 8.45
N VAL A 103 0.42 -9.68 8.56
CA VAL A 103 -0.43 -9.89 7.39
C VAL A 103 -0.62 -8.58 6.65
N TYR A 104 -0.95 -7.50 7.36
CA TYR A 104 -1.13 -6.17 6.78
C TYR A 104 0.13 -5.69 6.05
N THR A 105 1.31 -5.74 6.69
CA THR A 105 2.56 -5.29 6.06
C THR A 105 2.94 -6.16 4.86
N SER A 106 2.75 -7.48 4.92
CA SER A 106 2.98 -8.36 3.76
C SER A 106 2.16 -7.93 2.54
N PHE A 107 0.88 -7.60 2.75
CA PHE A 107 0.00 -7.13 1.67
C PHE A 107 0.40 -5.73 1.17
N GLN A 108 0.72 -4.80 2.07
CA GLN A 108 1.07 -3.43 1.69
C GLN A 108 2.38 -3.37 0.90
N GLU A 109 3.43 -4.05 1.35
CA GLU A 109 4.72 -4.09 0.65
C GLU A 109 4.59 -4.67 -0.76
N ARG A 110 3.71 -5.67 -0.93
CA ARG A 110 3.42 -6.19 -2.25
C ARG A 110 2.63 -5.19 -3.11
N ALA A 111 1.72 -4.44 -2.50
CA ALA A 111 0.95 -3.40 -3.18
C ALA A 111 1.86 -2.26 -3.65
N THR A 112 2.79 -1.78 -2.81
CA THR A 112 3.75 -0.73 -3.17
C THR A 112 4.75 -1.24 -4.20
N PHE A 113 5.24 -2.49 -4.11
CA PHE A 113 6.04 -3.13 -5.15
C PHE A 113 5.35 -3.07 -6.54
N ILE A 114 4.07 -3.43 -6.59
CA ILE A 114 3.27 -3.40 -7.83
C ILE A 114 3.08 -1.96 -8.30
N SER A 115 2.68 -1.04 -7.41
CA SER A 115 2.44 0.37 -7.73
C SER A 115 3.69 1.03 -8.29
N HIS A 116 4.82 0.98 -7.56
CA HIS A 116 6.10 1.52 -8.01
C HIS A 116 6.57 0.87 -9.31
N GLY A 117 6.40 -0.44 -9.46
CA GLY A 117 6.72 -1.17 -10.70
C GLY A 117 5.90 -0.70 -11.90
N ASN A 118 4.59 -0.50 -11.73
CA ASN A 118 3.69 0.03 -12.76
C ASN A 118 4.02 1.49 -13.09
N THR A 119 4.24 2.32 -12.07
CA THR A 119 4.67 3.72 -12.20
C THR A 119 5.98 3.83 -12.99
N GLY A 120 6.97 2.96 -12.69
CA GLY A 120 8.22 2.92 -13.42
C GLY A 120 8.07 2.54 -14.90
N ARG A 121 7.18 1.58 -15.21
CA ARG A 121 6.84 1.24 -16.60
C ARG A 121 6.19 2.40 -17.33
N LEU A 122 5.24 3.08 -16.67
CA LEU A 122 4.55 4.26 -17.23
C LEU A 122 5.52 5.42 -17.45
N ALA A 123 6.43 5.68 -16.52
CA ALA A 123 7.48 6.69 -16.65
C ALA A 123 8.38 6.40 -17.86
N LYS A 124 8.83 5.14 -18.02
CA LYS A 124 9.64 4.72 -19.17
C LYS A 124 8.90 4.88 -20.50
N ALA A 125 7.64 4.43 -20.55
CA ALA A 125 6.79 4.54 -21.73
C ALA A 125 6.49 5.99 -22.10
N SER A 126 6.40 6.85 -21.09
CA SER A 126 6.28 8.27 -21.31
C SER A 126 7.59 8.80 -21.90
N GLY A 127 8.74 8.37 -21.39
CA GLY A 127 10.07 8.71 -21.90
C GLY A 127 11.02 9.22 -20.81
N ASP A 128 10.68 8.99 -19.54
CA ASP A 128 11.50 9.36 -18.38
C ASP A 128 12.28 8.14 -17.86
N PRO A 129 13.48 7.86 -18.40
CA PRO A 129 14.28 6.73 -17.95
C PRO A 129 14.87 6.93 -16.54
N VAL A 130 14.99 8.18 -16.08
CA VAL A 130 15.53 8.50 -14.75
C VAL A 130 14.49 8.13 -13.71
N LEU A 131 13.25 8.58 -13.90
CA LEU A 131 12.17 8.22 -13.01
C LEU A 131 11.87 6.72 -13.04
N ALA A 132 11.88 6.10 -14.22
CA ALA A 132 11.71 4.66 -14.32
C ALA A 132 12.74 3.89 -13.48
N ARG A 133 13.98 4.40 -13.39
CA ARG A 133 15.02 3.84 -12.53
C ARG A 133 14.74 4.10 -11.05
N ILE A 134 14.31 5.31 -10.69
CA ILE A 134 13.92 5.66 -9.31
C ILE A 134 12.85 4.68 -8.81
N CYS A 135 11.73 4.56 -9.53
CA CYS A 135 10.64 3.66 -9.14
C CYS A 135 11.08 2.20 -9.12
N GLY A 136 11.93 1.78 -10.06
CA GLY A 136 12.48 0.41 -10.08
C GLY A 136 13.39 0.10 -8.88
N THR A 137 14.17 1.07 -8.41
CA THR A 137 14.99 0.93 -7.22
C THR A 137 14.11 0.83 -5.96
N ILE A 138 13.12 1.71 -5.82
CA ILE A 138 12.17 1.66 -4.69
C ILE A 138 11.46 0.31 -4.68
N ALA A 139 10.85 -0.10 -5.81
CA ALA A 139 10.21 -1.42 -5.95
C ALA A 139 11.13 -2.60 -5.57
N SER A 140 12.44 -2.48 -5.75
CA SER A 140 13.37 -3.55 -5.35
C SER A 140 13.56 -3.65 -3.84
N ASP A 141 13.38 -2.56 -3.11
CA ASP A 141 13.37 -2.53 -1.65
C ASP A 141 12.06 -3.17 -1.15
N GLU A 142 10.90 -2.74 -1.67
CA GLU A 142 9.57 -3.28 -1.32
C GLU A 142 9.51 -4.79 -1.46
N ARG A 143 10.14 -5.33 -2.51
CA ARG A 143 10.15 -6.78 -2.73
C ARG A 143 10.97 -7.53 -1.68
N ARG A 144 12.02 -6.93 -1.14
CA ARG A 144 12.80 -7.52 -0.03
C ARG A 144 12.01 -7.45 1.27
N HIS A 145 11.30 -6.35 1.52
CA HIS A 145 10.45 -6.20 2.70
C HIS A 145 9.24 -7.13 2.66
N GLU A 146 8.55 -7.23 1.52
CA GLU A 146 7.50 -8.22 1.27
C GLU A 146 8.00 -9.62 1.58
N PHE A 147 9.17 -9.99 1.06
CA PHE A 147 9.75 -11.30 1.32
C PHE A 147 10.00 -11.54 2.81
N ALA A 148 10.51 -10.54 3.54
CA ALA A 148 10.77 -10.65 4.97
C ALA A 148 9.47 -10.82 5.79
N TYR A 149 8.46 -9.98 5.55
CA TYR A 149 7.17 -10.10 6.26
C TYR A 149 6.42 -11.39 5.92
N SER A 150 6.47 -11.81 4.66
CA SER A 150 5.88 -13.08 4.22
C SER A 150 6.47 -14.29 4.94
N ARG A 151 7.78 -14.25 5.23
CA ARG A 151 8.47 -15.29 6.01
C ARG A 151 8.05 -15.31 7.47
N ILE A 152 7.71 -14.14 8.04
CA ILE A 152 7.18 -14.06 9.40
C ILE A 152 5.80 -14.73 9.46
N VAL A 153 4.89 -14.38 8.55
CA VAL A 153 3.54 -14.99 8.50
C VAL A 153 3.62 -16.49 8.21
N GLU A 154 4.50 -16.91 7.30
CA GLU A 154 4.76 -18.34 7.04
C GLU A 154 5.19 -19.06 8.34
N LYS A 155 6.06 -18.45 9.15
CA LYS A 155 6.44 -19.04 10.44
C LYS A 155 5.29 -19.08 11.44
N LEU A 156 4.44 -18.05 11.48
CA LEU A 156 3.25 -18.02 12.32
C LEU A 156 2.28 -19.16 11.94
N LEU A 157 2.11 -19.44 10.64
CA LEU A 157 1.29 -20.57 10.18
C LEU A 157 1.88 -21.94 10.54
N GLU A 158 3.21 -22.05 10.69
CA GLU A 158 3.83 -23.30 11.17
C GLU A 158 3.61 -23.54 12.68
N VAL A 159 3.71 -22.48 13.49
CA VAL A 159 3.73 -22.62 14.96
C VAL A 159 2.37 -22.42 15.60
N ASP A 160 1.49 -21.67 14.96
CA ASP A 160 0.14 -21.35 15.42
C ASP A 160 -0.84 -21.25 14.23
N PRO A 161 -1.05 -22.38 13.50
CA PRO A 161 -1.77 -22.39 12.22
C PRO A 161 -3.19 -21.85 12.31
N THR A 162 -3.89 -22.15 13.41
CA THR A 162 -5.28 -21.72 13.60
C THR A 162 -5.37 -20.21 13.76
N MET A 163 -4.61 -19.63 14.69
CA MET A 163 -4.70 -18.19 14.94
C MET A 163 -4.16 -17.37 13.77
N ALA A 164 -3.10 -17.84 13.11
CA ALA A 164 -2.60 -17.21 11.89
C ALA A 164 -3.64 -17.22 10.76
N MET A 165 -4.32 -18.34 10.52
CA MET A 165 -5.40 -18.41 9.53
C MET A 165 -6.57 -17.47 9.87
N VAL A 166 -6.97 -17.42 11.14
CA VAL A 166 -8.02 -16.52 11.62
C VAL A 166 -7.63 -15.05 11.43
N ALA A 167 -6.38 -14.68 11.72
CA ALA A 167 -5.86 -13.33 11.51
C ALA A 167 -5.83 -12.93 10.04
N ILE A 168 -5.43 -13.84 9.14
CA ILE A 168 -5.49 -13.60 7.68
C ILE A 168 -6.94 -13.34 7.26
N ALA A 169 -7.87 -14.18 7.70
CA ALA A 169 -9.29 -14.02 7.39
C ALA A 169 -9.86 -12.72 7.95
N ASP A 170 -9.48 -12.32 9.16
CA ASP A 170 -9.93 -11.08 9.78
C ASP A 170 -9.48 -9.85 8.97
N MET A 171 -8.20 -9.78 8.61
CA MET A 171 -7.68 -8.71 7.75
C MET A 171 -8.41 -8.67 6.39
N MET A 172 -8.73 -9.83 5.81
CA MET A 172 -9.51 -9.88 4.57
C MET A 172 -10.97 -9.43 4.73
N ARG A 173 -11.59 -9.66 5.89
CA ARG A 173 -12.95 -9.16 6.20
C ARG A 173 -12.96 -7.65 6.39
N LYS A 174 -11.99 -7.12 7.12
CA LYS A 174 -11.76 -5.67 7.32
C LYS A 174 -11.40 -4.97 6.00
N LYS A 175 -10.86 -5.73 5.04
CA LYS A 175 -10.18 -5.27 3.82
C LYS A 175 -8.86 -4.60 4.18
N ILE A 176 -7.84 -4.80 3.34
CA ILE A 176 -6.56 -4.13 3.55
C ILE A 176 -6.73 -2.65 3.17
N THR A 177 -6.93 -1.81 4.19
CA THR A 177 -7.05 -0.36 4.06
C THR A 177 -5.72 0.25 3.65
N MET A 178 -5.71 1.16 2.67
CA MET A 178 -4.47 1.86 2.28
C MET A 178 -4.00 2.79 3.41
N PRO A 179 -2.68 2.89 3.67
CA PRO A 179 -2.16 3.71 4.77
C PRO A 179 -2.58 5.18 4.66
N ALA A 180 -2.55 5.73 3.44
CA ALA A 180 -2.92 7.12 3.17
C ALA A 180 -4.44 7.35 2.96
N HIS A 181 -5.33 6.49 3.46
CA HIS A 181 -6.78 6.62 3.26
C HIS A 181 -7.39 7.91 3.84
N LEU A 182 -6.70 8.57 4.79
CA LEU A 182 -7.10 9.86 5.39
C LEU A 182 -6.45 11.08 4.71
N MET A 183 -5.90 10.91 3.51
CA MET A 183 -5.23 11.97 2.77
C MET A 183 -6.16 13.18 2.52
N TYR A 184 -5.67 14.37 2.86
CA TYR A 184 -6.42 15.62 2.76
C TYR A 184 -5.48 16.81 2.47
N ASP A 185 -5.85 17.67 1.52
CA ASP A 185 -5.03 18.82 1.09
C ASP A 185 -5.51 20.16 1.69
N GLY A 186 -6.54 20.15 2.53
CA GLY A 186 -7.18 21.37 3.02
C GLY A 186 -8.32 21.90 2.15
N LYS A 187 -8.69 21.20 1.07
CA LYS A 187 -9.75 21.61 0.13
C LYS A 187 -10.68 20.45 -0.23
N ASP A 188 -10.14 19.30 -0.59
CA ASP A 188 -10.89 18.15 -1.10
C ASP A 188 -11.06 17.07 -0.02
N PRO A 189 -12.26 16.92 0.57
CA PRO A 189 -12.51 15.91 1.60
C PRO A 189 -12.52 14.48 1.05
N LYS A 190 -12.49 14.30 -0.28
CA LYS A 190 -12.49 13.00 -0.97
C LYS A 190 -11.19 12.74 -1.73
N LEU A 191 -10.12 13.43 -1.36
CA LEU A 191 -8.86 13.40 -2.08
C LEU A 191 -8.32 11.97 -2.29
N PHE A 192 -8.38 11.12 -1.28
CA PHE A 192 -7.99 9.71 -1.41
C PHE A 192 -8.88 8.94 -2.40
N GLU A 193 -10.20 9.13 -2.39
CA GLU A 193 -11.11 8.45 -3.34
C GLU A 193 -10.82 8.88 -4.78
N HIS A 194 -10.62 10.19 -5.00
CA HIS A 194 -10.23 10.72 -6.30
C HIS A 194 -8.87 10.20 -6.73
N PHE A 195 -7.92 10.06 -5.79
CA PHE A 195 -6.62 9.46 -6.06
C PHE A 195 -6.72 7.99 -6.45
N ALA A 196 -7.38 7.17 -5.66
CA ALA A 196 -7.59 5.76 -5.96
C ALA A 196 -8.27 5.56 -7.33
N ALA A 197 -9.24 6.41 -7.69
CA ALA A 197 -9.93 6.33 -8.99
C ALA A 197 -9.00 6.57 -10.18
N VAL A 198 -8.12 7.58 -10.12
CA VAL A 198 -7.14 7.82 -11.18
C VAL A 198 -6.08 6.72 -11.22
N ALA A 199 -5.59 6.25 -10.06
CA ALA A 199 -4.64 5.14 -9.99
C ALA A 199 -5.20 3.87 -10.63
N GLN A 200 -6.46 3.53 -10.34
CA GLN A 200 -7.20 2.44 -10.97
C GLN A 200 -7.32 2.63 -12.49
N ARG A 201 -7.68 3.84 -12.95
CA ARG A 201 -7.83 4.14 -14.39
C ARG A 201 -6.53 4.03 -15.16
N LEU A 202 -5.42 4.45 -14.55
CA LEU A 202 -4.08 4.39 -15.15
C LEU A 202 -3.44 3.00 -15.04
N GLY A 203 -4.06 2.06 -14.32
CA GLY A 203 -3.54 0.71 -14.13
C GLY A 203 -2.31 0.67 -13.24
N LEU A 204 -2.21 1.60 -12.27
CA LEU A 204 -1.07 1.70 -11.36
C LEU A 204 -1.23 0.75 -10.18
N TYR A 205 -2.40 0.81 -9.56
CA TYR A 205 -2.87 -0.16 -8.59
C TYR A 205 -4.38 -0.29 -8.74
N THR A 206 -4.83 -1.52 -8.97
CA THR A 206 -6.23 -1.82 -9.27
C THR A 206 -6.81 -2.84 -8.31
N THR A 207 -8.13 -2.96 -8.33
CA THR A 207 -8.82 -4.03 -7.59
C THR A 207 -8.42 -5.44 -8.09
N ASN A 208 -7.96 -5.57 -9.35
CA ASN A 208 -7.40 -6.83 -9.83
C ASN A 208 -6.04 -7.10 -9.19
N ASP A 209 -5.18 -6.09 -9.07
CA ASP A 209 -3.90 -6.23 -8.36
C ASP A 209 -4.13 -6.65 -6.90
N TYR A 210 -5.15 -6.10 -6.22
CA TYR A 210 -5.55 -6.55 -4.89
C TYR A 210 -5.92 -8.06 -4.87
N ALA A 211 -6.70 -8.52 -5.85
CA ALA A 211 -7.07 -9.93 -5.95
C ALA A 211 -5.86 -10.83 -6.25
N ASP A 212 -4.93 -10.36 -7.08
CA ASP A 212 -3.71 -11.06 -7.46
C ASP A 212 -2.73 -11.16 -6.28
N ILE A 213 -2.65 -10.12 -5.43
CA ILE A 213 -1.90 -10.15 -4.16
C ILE A 213 -2.48 -11.23 -3.24
N LEU A 214 -3.81 -11.28 -3.10
CA LEU A 214 -4.45 -12.29 -2.27
C LEU A 214 -4.22 -13.71 -2.82
N GLU A 215 -4.37 -13.92 -4.13
CA GLU A 215 -4.09 -15.19 -4.79
C GLU A 215 -2.64 -15.62 -4.57
N PHE A 216 -1.69 -14.69 -4.72
CA PHE A 216 -0.29 -14.93 -4.43
C PHE A 216 -0.07 -15.38 -2.98
N PHE A 217 -0.70 -14.74 -1.99
CA PHE A 217 -0.50 -15.12 -0.59
C PHE A 217 -1.19 -16.43 -0.21
N ILE A 218 -2.33 -16.76 -0.83
CA ILE A 218 -2.95 -18.08 -0.70
C ILE A 218 -1.97 -19.17 -1.16
N GLU A 219 -1.31 -18.98 -2.30
CA GLU A 219 -0.31 -19.92 -2.82
C GLU A 219 0.98 -19.92 -1.99
N ARG A 220 1.55 -18.73 -1.72
CA ARG A 220 2.84 -18.54 -1.05
C ARG A 220 2.86 -19.13 0.35
N TRP A 221 1.74 -19.02 1.08
CA TRP A 221 1.56 -19.59 2.41
C TRP A 221 0.88 -20.96 2.38
N ASN A 222 0.59 -21.48 1.18
CA ASN A 222 -0.01 -22.80 0.96
C ASN A 222 -1.31 -23.00 1.77
N LEU A 223 -2.13 -21.94 1.87
CA LEU A 223 -3.26 -21.84 2.80
C LEU A 223 -4.27 -22.97 2.59
N GLU A 224 -4.54 -23.38 1.36
CA GLU A 224 -5.49 -24.46 1.03
C GLU A 224 -5.09 -25.83 1.57
N LYS A 225 -3.80 -26.07 1.85
CA LYS A 225 -3.29 -27.38 2.27
C LYS A 225 -2.96 -27.45 3.76
N ILE A 226 -3.28 -26.41 4.53
CA ILE A 226 -3.08 -26.43 5.98
C ILE A 226 -4.15 -27.32 6.60
N GLU A 227 -3.72 -28.38 7.28
CA GLU A 227 -4.58 -29.35 7.96
C GLU A 227 -4.50 -29.19 9.48
N GLY A 228 -5.40 -29.86 10.21
CA GLY A 228 -5.39 -29.86 11.68
C GLY A 228 -5.88 -28.56 12.33
N LEU A 229 -6.57 -27.71 11.56
CA LEU A 229 -7.20 -26.48 12.05
C LEU A 229 -8.41 -26.78 12.94
N THR A 230 -8.67 -25.90 13.91
CA THR A 230 -9.93 -25.92 14.67
C THR A 230 -11.12 -25.54 13.78
N GLY A 231 -12.35 -25.63 14.30
CA GLY A 231 -13.55 -25.25 13.55
C GLY A 231 -13.53 -23.81 13.02
N GLU A 232 -13.05 -22.86 13.83
CA GLU A 232 -12.88 -21.46 13.39
C GLU A 232 -11.78 -21.30 12.33
N GLY A 233 -10.68 -22.05 12.45
CA GLY A 233 -9.60 -22.05 11.47
C GLY A 233 -10.06 -22.58 10.10
N ASN A 234 -10.84 -23.66 10.07
CA ASN A 234 -11.41 -24.18 8.82
C ASN A 234 -12.38 -23.17 8.17
N CYS A 235 -13.26 -22.54 8.96
CA CYS A 235 -14.14 -21.47 8.45
C CYS A 235 -13.36 -20.26 7.90
N ALA A 236 -12.24 -19.91 8.54
CA ALA A 236 -11.35 -18.85 8.09
C ALA A 236 -10.65 -19.23 6.77
N GLN A 237 -10.13 -20.45 6.67
CA GLN A 237 -9.49 -21.00 5.48
C GLN A 237 -10.43 -21.01 4.27
N ASP A 238 -11.64 -21.56 4.43
CA ASP A 238 -12.68 -21.60 3.39
C ASP A 238 -13.02 -20.18 2.89
N PHE A 239 -13.16 -19.23 3.83
CA PHE A 239 -13.45 -17.84 3.50
C PHE A 239 -12.33 -17.22 2.67
N VAL A 240 -11.07 -17.34 3.10
CA VAL A 240 -9.91 -16.72 2.44
C VAL A 240 -9.70 -17.33 1.05
N CYS A 241 -9.68 -18.65 0.94
CA CYS A 241 -9.42 -19.35 -0.33
C CYS A 241 -10.56 -19.14 -1.33
N GLY A 242 -11.80 -18.95 -0.86
CA GLY A 242 -12.95 -18.63 -1.71
C GLY A 242 -13.07 -17.15 -2.12
N LEU A 243 -12.20 -16.26 -1.64
CA LEU A 243 -12.41 -14.81 -1.75
C LEU A 243 -11.97 -14.23 -3.11
N VAL A 244 -10.88 -14.72 -3.71
CA VAL A 244 -10.33 -14.20 -4.98
C VAL A 244 -11.38 -14.20 -6.10
N PRO A 245 -12.11 -15.31 -6.38
CA PRO A 245 -13.12 -15.32 -7.43
C PRO A 245 -14.32 -14.40 -7.14
N ARG A 246 -14.57 -14.07 -5.86
CA ARG A 246 -15.62 -13.13 -5.46
C ARG A 246 -15.20 -11.69 -5.74
N ILE A 247 -13.96 -11.33 -5.43
CA ILE A 247 -13.41 -9.99 -5.70
C ILE A 247 -13.41 -9.72 -7.20
N ARG A 248 -12.88 -10.64 -8.01
CA ARG A 248 -12.82 -10.49 -9.48
C ARG A 248 -14.22 -10.28 -10.10
N ARG A 249 -15.23 -11.08 -9.68
CA ARG A 249 -16.62 -10.91 -10.15
C ARG A 249 -17.26 -9.58 -9.74
N LEU A 250 -16.91 -9.05 -8.56
CA LEU A 250 -17.39 -7.73 -8.14
C LEU A 250 -16.73 -6.62 -8.97
N GLN A 251 -15.44 -6.76 -9.27
CA GLN A 251 -14.69 -5.81 -10.08
C GLN A 251 -15.22 -5.74 -11.52
N GLU A 252 -15.45 -6.88 -12.16
CA GLU A 252 -16.05 -6.94 -13.52
C GLU A 252 -17.37 -6.15 -13.59
N ARG A 253 -18.24 -6.32 -12.58
CA ARG A 253 -19.51 -5.58 -12.49
C ARG A 253 -19.30 -4.09 -12.24
N ALA A 254 -18.29 -3.71 -11.47
CA ALA A 254 -17.95 -2.32 -11.22
C ALA A 254 -17.43 -1.65 -12.51
N ASP A 255 -16.56 -2.32 -13.25
CA ASP A 255 -16.03 -1.84 -14.53
C ASP A 255 -17.12 -1.68 -15.59
N GLU A 256 -18.06 -2.63 -15.67
CA GLU A 256 -19.22 -2.50 -16.56
C GLU A 256 -20.09 -1.27 -16.24
N ARG A 257 -20.24 -0.94 -14.95
CA ARG A 257 -20.96 0.26 -14.52
C ARG A 257 -20.17 1.52 -14.84
N ALA A 258 -18.86 1.53 -14.54
CA ALA A 258 -17.98 2.65 -14.81
C ALA A 258 -17.92 3.01 -16.30
N ARG A 259 -17.90 2.01 -17.20
CA ARG A 259 -17.97 2.23 -18.66
C ARG A 259 -19.25 2.93 -19.12
N LYS A 260 -20.35 2.81 -18.35
CA LYS A 260 -21.65 3.45 -18.64
C LYS A 260 -21.76 4.85 -18.04
N MET A 261 -20.92 5.20 -17.08
CA MET A 261 -20.89 6.53 -16.47
C MET A 261 -20.11 7.51 -17.34
N LYS A 262 -20.56 8.77 -17.40
CA LYS A 262 -19.78 9.82 -18.04
C LYS A 262 -18.55 10.10 -17.17
N ARG A 263 -17.38 10.08 -17.81
CA ARG A 263 -16.14 10.58 -17.21
C ARG A 263 -16.32 12.05 -16.84
N HIS A 264 -15.86 12.41 -15.65
CA HIS A 264 -15.79 13.79 -15.21
C HIS A 264 -14.35 14.10 -14.80
N GLY A 265 -13.93 15.35 -14.95
CA GLY A 265 -12.65 15.78 -14.42
C GLY A 265 -12.76 16.30 -13.00
N VAL A 266 -11.70 16.07 -12.24
CA VAL A 266 -11.52 16.58 -10.88
C VAL A 266 -10.23 17.40 -10.88
N LYS A 267 -10.27 18.54 -10.19
CA LYS A 267 -9.11 19.42 -10.04
C LYS A 267 -8.28 18.98 -8.85
N PHE A 268 -6.98 18.83 -9.05
CA PHE A 268 -6.06 18.46 -7.98
C PHE A 268 -5.15 19.63 -7.62
N SER A 269 -5.15 20.00 -6.34
CA SER A 269 -4.34 21.12 -5.86
C SER A 269 -2.83 20.89 -6.05
N TRP A 270 -2.39 19.63 -6.00
CA TRP A 270 -1.01 19.20 -6.21
C TRP A 270 -0.42 19.55 -7.57
N ILE A 271 -1.26 19.79 -8.57
CA ILE A 271 -0.87 20.15 -9.94
C ILE A 271 -1.50 21.50 -10.31
N PHE A 272 -1.44 22.47 -9.40
CA PHE A 272 -1.94 23.83 -9.62
C PHE A 272 -3.45 23.92 -9.95
N ASN A 273 -4.25 22.96 -9.46
CA ASN A 273 -5.69 22.81 -9.75
C ASN A 273 -6.01 22.52 -11.22
N GLU A 274 -5.06 21.95 -11.95
CA GLU A 274 -5.30 21.32 -13.25
C GLU A 274 -6.27 20.14 -13.12
N GLU A 275 -7.04 19.91 -14.18
CA GLU A 275 -8.12 18.93 -14.20
C GLU A 275 -7.61 17.56 -14.70
N VAL A 276 -7.89 16.51 -13.92
CA VAL A 276 -7.58 15.12 -14.25
C VAL A 276 -8.88 14.33 -14.30
N VAL A 277 -9.04 13.55 -15.37
CA VAL A 277 -10.22 12.70 -15.56
C VAL A 277 -10.22 11.56 -14.55
N LEU A 278 -11.35 11.32 -13.87
CA LEU A 278 -11.57 10.08 -13.10
C LEU A 278 -12.06 8.96 -14.00
#